data_AF-A0A0F5K0X1-F1
#
_entry.id   AF-A0A0F5K0X1-F1
#
_cell.length_a   1.000
_cell.length_b   1.000
_cell.length_c   1.000
_cell.angle_alpha   90.00
_cell.angle_beta   90.00
_cell.angle_gamma   90.00
#
_symmetry.space_group_name_H-M   'P 1'
#
loop_
_entity.id
_entity.type
_entity.pdbx_description
1 polymer ?
#
loop_
_entity_poly.entity_id
_entity_poly.type
_entity_poly.pdbx_seq_one_letter_code
_entity_poly.pdbx_strand_id
1 'polypeptide(L)'
;MTSLTRVLCTASVSLALMGAMASTAYAADTANVTAATASADTTPTAASSAAPQVGLFARSLVEKGRYLATASDCIACHTATGGRPMAGGLAIASPVGTIIASNITPSKTHGIGNYTEQQFADALRKGVRADGANLYPAMPYTAYATLSNDDIHALYAYFMQGVTPVDTPTAATHLPFPMNIRLSMRIWNALFLNDKPYVTDPSQSEEWNRGRYLVDGAAHCSTCHTPRGVLMQEKQDLSMAGAQVGPWYAPNITPDATHGIGTWTQEELVTYLKTGRLPGKAQAAGSMAEAITHSFRYLTDADVNAIALYMTHIPAIGDGVTQNSTTSSRFDQGKASSDLAAFRGKGFEAGMASSNRGGVIFSANCASCHGYNGQGSEDGYYPSLFHNSATAGANPNNLLATILYGVDRETTSGHVFMPSFGSQPGAVTNLSNEDVAALANYVLTHYGNSAQAVTPADVAVIRQGGPHSNLLTMTRVGIGVGMVVVLIAIGSLLMRGRRKQGRAQR
;
A
#
# COMPACT_ATOMS: atom_id res chain seq x y z
N MET A 1 15.40 14.90 -46.54
CA MET A 1 14.34 14.60 -47.55
C MET A 1 14.02 13.12 -47.41
N THR A 2 12.73 12.74 -47.53
CA THR A 2 12.14 11.44 -47.15
C THR A 2 12.42 11.02 -45.68
N SER A 3 11.46 10.55 -44.88
CA SER A 3 10.09 10.10 -45.13
C SER A 3 9.15 10.66 -44.05
N LEU A 4 8.09 11.38 -44.45
CA LEU A 4 7.07 11.91 -43.54
C LEU A 4 5.70 11.92 -44.21
N THR A 5 5.33 10.77 -44.80
CA THR A 5 4.05 10.60 -45.52
C THR A 5 3.60 9.14 -45.51
N ARG A 6 2.86 8.75 -44.47
CA ARG A 6 1.88 7.64 -44.41
C ARG A 6 1.20 7.64 -43.02
N VAL A 7 0.05 6.97 -42.91
CA VAL A 7 -0.82 6.94 -41.70
C VAL A 7 -1.54 8.26 -41.40
N LEU A 8 -2.29 8.77 -42.40
CA LEU A 8 -3.35 9.76 -42.18
C LEU A 8 -4.43 9.65 -43.27
N CYS A 9 -5.15 8.51 -43.30
CA CYS A 9 -6.43 8.35 -44.00
C CYS A 9 -7.04 6.96 -43.71
N THR A 10 -8.19 6.92 -43.01
CA THR A 10 -9.39 6.05 -43.18
C THR A 10 -10.13 5.84 -41.85
N ALA A 11 -10.99 6.79 -41.43
CA ALA A 11 -11.93 6.59 -40.33
C ALA A 11 -13.11 7.60 -40.37
N SER A 12 -14.06 7.42 -41.30
CA SER A 12 -15.32 8.19 -41.30
C SER A 12 -16.42 7.61 -42.22
N VAL A 13 -16.98 6.45 -41.86
CA VAL A 13 -18.24 5.82 -42.33
C VAL A 13 -18.66 4.84 -41.21
N SER A 14 -19.90 4.71 -40.73
CA SER A 14 -21.13 5.55 -40.76
C SER A 14 -22.02 5.19 -39.55
N LEU A 15 -23.20 5.83 -39.40
CA LEU A 15 -24.15 5.61 -38.29
C LEU A 15 -25.37 4.75 -38.71
N ALA A 16 -25.97 4.07 -37.71
CA ALA A 16 -27.34 3.49 -37.67
C ALA A 16 -27.63 2.11 -38.29
N LEU A 17 -28.12 1.18 -37.46
CA LEU A 17 -29.52 0.69 -37.52
C LEU A 17 -29.98 0.07 -36.18
N MET A 18 -31.29 0.06 -35.93
CA MET A 18 -31.96 -0.53 -34.75
C MET A 18 -32.87 -1.70 -35.16
N GLY A 19 -33.11 -2.63 -34.22
CA GLY A 19 -34.14 -3.68 -34.30
C GLY A 19 -33.64 -5.04 -34.83
N ALA A 20 -34.24 -6.18 -34.48
CA ALA A 20 -35.32 -6.42 -33.50
C ALA A 20 -35.43 -7.92 -33.17
N MET A 21 -35.90 -8.27 -31.95
CA MET A 21 -36.52 -9.56 -31.56
C MET A 21 -35.61 -10.83 -31.68
N ALA A 22 -35.92 -12.00 -31.09
CA ALA A 22 -37.17 -12.47 -30.47
C ALA A 22 -36.94 -13.34 -29.22
N SER A 23 -38.01 -13.53 -28.45
CA SER A 23 -38.11 -14.39 -27.27
C SER A 23 -38.19 -15.88 -27.62
N THR A 24 -37.77 -16.74 -26.68
CA THR A 24 -38.51 -17.97 -26.34
C THR A 24 -38.40 -18.23 -24.84
N ALA A 25 -39.53 -18.58 -24.22
CA ALA A 25 -39.61 -19.10 -22.86
C ALA A 25 -39.95 -20.59 -22.93
N TYR A 26 -39.63 -21.36 -21.89
CA TYR A 26 -40.34 -22.60 -21.61
C TYR A 26 -40.51 -22.82 -20.11
N ALA A 27 -41.67 -23.39 -19.76
CA ALA A 27 -42.10 -23.70 -18.40
C ALA A 27 -41.27 -24.85 -17.81
N ALA A 28 -40.86 -24.81 -16.54
CA ALA A 28 -41.64 -25.26 -15.37
C ALA A 28 -42.13 -26.71 -15.47
N ASP A 29 -41.66 -27.54 -14.55
CA ASP A 29 -42.28 -28.83 -14.23
C ASP A 29 -42.32 -28.99 -12.70
N THR A 30 -43.44 -29.47 -12.18
CA THR A 30 -43.73 -29.59 -10.75
C THR A 30 -44.31 -30.97 -10.47
N ALA A 31 -43.50 -31.87 -9.96
CA ALA A 31 -43.93 -33.21 -9.57
C ALA A 31 -44.21 -33.27 -8.06
N ASN A 32 -45.49 -33.31 -7.69
CA ASN A 32 -45.92 -33.74 -6.36
C ASN A 32 -45.54 -35.21 -6.13
N VAL A 33 -45.07 -35.55 -4.92
CA VAL A 33 -45.14 -36.92 -4.40
C VAL A 33 -45.85 -36.90 -3.06
N THR A 34 -46.80 -37.82 -2.92
CA THR A 34 -47.81 -37.90 -1.87
C THR A 34 -47.29 -38.42 -0.54
N ALA A 35 -47.97 -38.04 0.55
CA ALA A 35 -47.71 -38.51 1.90
C ALA A 35 -47.99 -40.02 2.07
N ALA A 36 -47.27 -40.63 3.02
CA ALA A 36 -47.61 -41.92 3.62
C ALA A 36 -47.57 -41.77 5.15
N THR A 37 -48.65 -42.20 5.82
CA THR A 37 -48.85 -42.09 7.27
C THR A 37 -48.50 -43.39 8.00
N ALA A 38 -47.77 -43.30 9.11
CA ALA A 38 -47.76 -44.34 10.14
C ALA A 38 -47.55 -43.69 11.52
N SER A 39 -48.37 -44.08 12.50
CA SER A 39 -48.39 -43.51 13.86
C SER A 39 -48.00 -44.57 14.89
N ALA A 40 -47.19 -44.19 15.89
CA ALA A 40 -47.15 -44.83 17.21
C ALA A 40 -46.49 -43.90 18.26
N ASP A 41 -47.01 -43.95 19.49
CA ASP A 41 -46.60 -43.25 20.72
C ASP A 41 -45.06 -43.23 20.99
N THR A 42 -44.48 -42.29 21.75
CA THR A 42 -44.61 -42.22 23.23
C THR A 42 -44.02 -40.93 23.84
N THR A 43 -44.73 -40.32 24.79
CA THR A 43 -44.33 -39.29 25.80
C THR A 43 -43.67 -37.96 25.37
N PRO A 44 -44.15 -36.79 25.89
CA PRO A 44 -43.57 -35.49 25.58
C PRO A 44 -42.38 -35.14 26.51
N THR A 45 -41.16 -35.29 26.02
CA THR A 45 -40.04 -34.52 26.58
C THR A 45 -40.16 -33.08 26.07
N ALA A 46 -40.24 -32.10 26.98
CA ALA A 46 -40.36 -30.70 26.63
C ALA A 46 -39.07 -30.14 26.00
N ALA A 47 -38.88 -30.44 24.71
CA ALA A 47 -37.93 -29.73 23.87
C ALA A 47 -38.38 -28.26 23.79
N SER A 48 -37.64 -27.38 24.47
CA SER A 48 -37.79 -25.94 24.30
C SER A 48 -37.55 -25.60 22.83
N SER A 49 -38.62 -25.35 22.10
CA SER A 49 -38.57 -24.96 20.70
C SER A 49 -38.05 -23.53 20.62
N ALA A 50 -36.72 -23.38 20.65
CA ALA A 50 -36.07 -22.15 20.27
C ALA A 50 -36.50 -21.85 18.83
N ALA A 51 -37.28 -20.78 18.66
CA ALA A 51 -37.67 -20.30 17.34
C ALA A 51 -36.40 -20.04 16.50
N PRO A 52 -36.44 -20.22 15.16
CA PRO A 52 -35.29 -19.96 14.31
C PRO A 52 -34.87 -18.50 14.46
N GLN A 53 -33.69 -18.26 15.06
CA GLN A 53 -33.09 -16.94 15.12
C GLN A 53 -32.66 -16.53 13.71
N VAL A 54 -33.48 -15.72 13.05
CA VAL A 54 -33.12 -15.13 11.75
C VAL A 54 -31.94 -14.18 11.96
N GLY A 55 -30.82 -14.45 11.30
CA GLY A 55 -29.79 -13.43 11.04
C GLY A 55 -28.57 -13.38 11.97
N LEU A 56 -28.12 -14.49 12.55
CA LEU A 56 -26.79 -14.58 13.17
C LEU A 56 -25.86 -15.50 12.36
N PHE A 57 -24.69 -14.98 11.98
CA PHE A 57 -23.63 -15.74 11.33
C PHE A 57 -22.98 -16.72 12.31
N ALA A 58 -22.58 -17.89 11.80
CA ALA A 58 -21.86 -18.89 12.58
C ALA A 58 -20.53 -18.33 13.13
N ARG A 59 -20.19 -18.66 14.38
CA ARG A 59 -18.98 -18.15 15.05
C ARG A 59 -17.70 -18.45 14.25
N SER A 60 -17.61 -19.63 13.63
CA SER A 60 -16.48 -20.02 12.77
C SER A 60 -16.34 -19.15 11.52
N LEU A 61 -17.46 -18.70 10.93
CA LEU A 61 -17.45 -17.79 9.78
C LEU A 61 -17.01 -16.39 10.19
N VAL A 62 -17.50 -15.88 11.32
CA VAL A 62 -17.07 -14.60 11.90
C VAL A 62 -15.57 -14.62 12.24
N GLU A 63 -15.06 -15.74 12.77
CA GLU A 63 -13.63 -15.89 13.07
C GLU A 63 -12.77 -16.00 11.80
N LYS A 64 -13.23 -16.73 10.76
CA LYS A 64 -12.60 -16.71 9.43
C LYS A 64 -12.53 -15.29 8.87
N GLY A 65 -13.61 -14.51 9.01
CA GLY A 65 -13.66 -13.11 8.61
C GLY A 65 -12.70 -12.21 9.41
N ARG A 66 -12.59 -12.43 10.72
CA ARG A 66 -11.62 -11.72 11.57
C ARG A 66 -10.19 -12.01 11.11
N TYR A 67 -9.88 -13.27 10.83
CA TYR A 67 -8.58 -13.69 10.32
C TYR A 67 -8.26 -13.05 8.96
N LEU A 68 -9.20 -13.06 8.01
CA LEU A 68 -9.05 -12.40 6.72
C LEU A 68 -8.90 -10.88 6.83
N ALA A 69 -9.67 -10.21 7.70
CA ALA A 69 -9.53 -8.76 7.93
C ALA A 69 -8.19 -8.40 8.60
N THR A 70 -7.62 -9.34 9.36
CA THR A 70 -6.26 -9.25 9.91
C THR A 70 -5.24 -9.41 8.79
N ALA A 71 -5.31 -10.48 7.99
CA ALA A 71 -4.43 -10.73 6.85
C ALA A 71 -4.42 -9.60 5.82
N SER A 72 -5.59 -9.00 5.56
CA SER A 72 -5.76 -7.84 4.68
C SER A 72 -5.40 -6.49 5.33
N ASP A 73 -4.88 -6.48 6.54
CA ASP A 73 -4.41 -5.29 7.26
C ASP A 73 -5.46 -4.16 7.37
N CYS A 74 -6.75 -4.53 7.46
CA CYS A 74 -7.84 -3.57 7.46
C CYS A 74 -7.76 -2.60 8.66
N ILE A 75 -7.24 -3.08 9.80
CA ILE A 75 -7.17 -2.29 11.04
C ILE A 75 -6.13 -1.17 10.99
N ALA A 76 -4.98 -1.38 10.32
CA ALA A 76 -3.93 -0.37 10.22
C ALA A 76 -4.44 0.87 9.45
N CYS A 77 -5.06 0.65 8.28
CA CYS A 77 -5.62 1.73 7.48
C CYS A 77 -6.89 2.36 8.09
N HIS A 78 -7.76 1.57 8.72
CA HIS A 78 -9.06 2.05 9.21
C HIS A 78 -9.08 2.43 10.71
N THR A 79 -7.94 2.76 11.31
CA THR A 79 -7.85 3.23 12.70
C THR A 79 -6.94 4.46 12.78
N ALA A 80 -7.49 5.61 13.17
CA ALA A 80 -6.67 6.78 13.48
C ALA A 80 -5.79 6.54 14.73
N THR A 81 -4.65 7.23 14.84
CA THR A 81 -3.80 7.22 16.04
C THR A 81 -4.61 7.63 17.28
N GLY A 82 -4.66 6.77 18.30
CA GLY A 82 -5.50 6.97 19.49
C GLY A 82 -7.02 6.85 19.25
N GLY A 83 -7.44 6.47 18.04
CA GLY A 83 -8.83 6.27 17.65
C GLY A 83 -9.39 4.90 18.08
N ARG A 84 -10.68 4.68 17.83
CA ARG A 84 -11.32 3.38 18.03
C ARG A 84 -11.03 2.46 16.82
N PRO A 85 -10.79 1.16 17.02
CA PRO A 85 -10.54 0.22 15.92
C PRO A 85 -11.60 0.29 14.83
N MET A 86 -11.18 0.26 13.56
CA MET A 86 -12.04 0.27 12.36
C MET A 86 -12.92 1.53 12.17
N ALA A 87 -12.84 2.53 13.05
CA ALA A 87 -13.64 3.75 13.01
C ALA A 87 -13.16 4.78 11.97
N GLY A 88 -12.08 4.50 11.24
CA GLY A 88 -11.47 5.36 10.23
C GLY A 88 -10.73 6.55 10.83
N GLY A 89 -10.64 7.63 10.05
CA GLY A 89 -10.03 8.91 10.46
C GLY A 89 -8.52 9.02 10.23
N LEU A 90 -7.84 7.93 9.87
CA LEU A 90 -6.42 7.98 9.49
C LEU A 90 -6.22 8.87 8.26
N ALA A 91 -5.24 9.78 8.33
CA ALA A 91 -4.88 10.68 7.25
C ALA A 91 -3.76 10.08 6.40
N ILE A 92 -4.13 9.47 5.27
CA ILE A 92 -3.19 8.85 4.33
C ILE A 92 -2.66 9.93 3.39
N ALA A 93 -1.37 10.24 3.51
CA ALA A 93 -0.69 11.11 2.56
C ALA A 93 -0.61 10.43 1.18
N SER A 94 -1.08 11.10 0.14
CA SER A 94 -0.94 10.61 -1.24
C SER A 94 -0.41 11.71 -2.17
N PRO A 95 0.20 11.35 -3.31
CA PRO A 95 0.74 12.34 -4.25
C PRO A 95 -0.31 13.25 -4.93
N VAL A 96 -1.61 13.01 -4.71
CA VAL A 96 -2.73 13.84 -5.19
C VAL A 96 -3.44 14.61 -4.06
N GLY A 97 -2.97 14.50 -2.82
CA GLY A 97 -3.54 15.11 -1.61
C GLY A 97 -3.85 14.08 -0.52
N THR A 98 -4.22 14.56 0.67
CA THR A 98 -4.56 13.68 1.81
C THR A 98 -5.90 12.99 1.61
N ILE A 99 -5.92 11.67 1.81
CA ILE A 99 -7.13 10.83 1.78
C ILE A 99 -7.42 10.41 3.23
N ILE A 100 -8.67 10.55 3.66
CA ILE A 100 -9.11 10.14 5.00
C ILE A 100 -9.74 8.76 4.93
N ALA A 101 -9.26 7.83 5.75
CA ALA A 101 -9.82 6.49 5.86
C ALA A 101 -11.26 6.54 6.41
N SER A 102 -12.17 5.80 5.76
CA SER A 102 -13.58 5.74 6.15
C SER A 102 -13.79 4.90 7.41
N ASN A 103 -14.85 5.19 8.17
CA ASN A 103 -15.36 4.29 9.20
C ASN A 103 -15.97 3.03 8.54
N ILE A 104 -15.47 1.84 8.93
CA ILE A 104 -15.95 0.53 8.44
C ILE A 104 -16.51 -0.36 9.55
N THR A 105 -16.87 0.24 10.70
CA THR A 105 -17.67 -0.44 11.72
C THR A 105 -19.11 -0.67 11.23
N PRO A 106 -19.90 -1.58 11.85
CA PRO A 106 -21.31 -1.77 11.51
C PRO A 106 -22.23 -0.65 12.05
N SER A 107 -21.69 0.55 12.31
CA SER A 107 -22.50 1.75 12.54
C SER A 107 -23.44 1.99 11.36
N LYS A 108 -24.73 2.17 11.65
CA LYS A 108 -25.77 2.51 10.66
C LYS A 108 -25.85 4.00 10.34
N THR A 109 -25.08 4.83 11.05
CA THR A 109 -25.09 6.30 10.89
C THR A 109 -23.84 6.80 10.17
N HIS A 110 -22.67 6.24 10.49
CA HIS A 110 -21.37 6.71 10.00
C HIS A 110 -20.50 5.60 9.39
N GLY A 111 -20.83 4.33 9.63
CA GLY A 111 -20.10 3.17 9.12
C GLY A 111 -20.79 2.46 7.96
N ILE A 112 -20.55 1.15 7.85
CA ILE A 112 -21.07 0.29 6.78
C ILE A 112 -22.32 -0.52 7.18
N GLY A 113 -22.95 -0.25 8.33
CA GLY A 113 -24.05 -1.06 8.90
C GLY A 113 -25.36 -1.12 8.09
N ASN A 114 -25.46 -0.39 6.97
CA ASN A 114 -26.56 -0.44 6.01
C ASN A 114 -26.14 -1.03 4.64
N TYR A 115 -24.88 -1.46 4.47
CA TYR A 115 -24.42 -2.09 3.25
C TYR A 115 -25.05 -3.48 3.13
N THR A 116 -25.54 -3.84 1.94
CA THR A 116 -25.75 -5.24 1.60
C THR A 116 -24.41 -5.94 1.38
N GLU A 117 -24.38 -7.27 1.47
CA GLU A 117 -23.18 -8.05 1.17
C GLU A 117 -22.64 -7.78 -0.24
N GLN A 118 -23.54 -7.60 -1.23
CA GLN A 118 -23.13 -7.24 -2.60
C GLN A 118 -22.50 -5.84 -2.68
N GLN A 119 -23.02 -4.86 -1.94
CA GLN A 119 -22.42 -3.52 -1.88
C GLN A 119 -21.05 -3.54 -1.17
N PHE A 120 -20.89 -4.39 -0.16
CA PHE A 120 -19.60 -4.64 0.49
C PHE A 120 -18.62 -5.32 -0.48
N ALA A 121 -19.07 -6.33 -1.22
CA ALA A 121 -18.30 -6.99 -2.27
C ALA A 121 -17.84 -6.04 -3.39
N ASP A 122 -18.72 -5.13 -3.82
CA ASP A 122 -18.43 -4.13 -4.85
C ASP A 122 -17.50 -3.03 -4.34
N ALA A 123 -17.58 -2.67 -3.05
CA ALA A 123 -16.62 -1.77 -2.43
C ALA A 123 -15.21 -2.39 -2.36
N LEU A 124 -15.13 -3.66 -1.96
CA LEU A 124 -13.85 -4.38 -1.86
C LEU A 124 -13.22 -4.72 -3.21
N ARG A 125 -14.00 -5.20 -4.20
CA ARG A 125 -13.46 -5.75 -5.46
C ARG A 125 -13.52 -4.80 -6.65
N LYS A 126 -14.39 -3.79 -6.63
CA LYS A 126 -14.59 -2.84 -7.75
C LYS A 126 -14.33 -1.39 -7.36
N GLY A 127 -14.06 -1.12 -6.08
CA GLY A 127 -13.91 0.22 -5.55
C GLY A 127 -15.21 1.04 -5.63
N VAL A 128 -16.39 0.43 -5.55
CA VAL A 128 -17.68 1.13 -5.65
C VAL A 128 -18.41 1.11 -4.30
N ARG A 129 -18.60 2.28 -3.68
CA ARG A 129 -19.34 2.42 -2.41
C ARG A 129 -20.84 2.17 -2.61
N ALA A 130 -21.56 1.91 -1.52
CA ALA A 130 -23.01 1.72 -1.52
C ALA A 130 -23.81 2.91 -2.09
N ASP A 131 -23.25 4.13 -2.06
CA ASP A 131 -23.82 5.34 -2.67
C ASP A 131 -23.43 5.53 -4.16
N GLY A 132 -22.82 4.52 -4.78
CA GLY A 132 -22.35 4.54 -6.17
C GLY A 132 -21.05 5.35 -6.40
N ALA A 133 -20.52 6.02 -5.38
CA ALA A 133 -19.29 6.78 -5.52
C ALA A 133 -18.08 5.85 -5.60
N ASN A 134 -17.20 6.10 -6.58
CA ASN A 134 -15.98 5.31 -6.74
C ASN A 134 -14.93 5.72 -5.68
N LEU A 135 -14.18 4.74 -5.18
CA LEU A 135 -13.05 4.89 -4.28
C LEU A 135 -11.79 5.33 -5.04
N TYR A 136 -10.89 6.02 -4.34
CA TYR A 136 -9.52 6.20 -4.81
C TYR A 136 -8.71 4.93 -4.50
N PRO A 137 -7.79 4.49 -5.36
CA PRO A 137 -6.97 3.28 -5.18
C PRO A 137 -5.89 3.41 -4.08
N ALA A 138 -6.09 4.31 -3.10
CA ALA A 138 -5.41 4.26 -1.81
C ALA A 138 -6.01 3.18 -0.89
N MET A 139 -7.28 2.79 -1.14
CA MET A 139 -7.84 1.54 -0.64
C MET A 139 -7.52 0.46 -1.70
N PRO A 140 -6.88 -0.67 -1.37
CA PRO A 140 -6.27 -1.58 -2.36
C PRO A 140 -7.27 -2.53 -3.04
N TYR A 141 -8.41 -2.01 -3.52
CA TYR A 141 -9.45 -2.81 -4.18
C TYR A 141 -8.97 -3.52 -5.46
N THR A 142 -7.88 -3.06 -6.08
CA THR A 142 -7.26 -3.71 -7.24
C THR A 142 -6.59 -5.04 -6.88
N ALA A 143 -6.05 -5.16 -5.66
CA ALA A 143 -5.52 -6.44 -5.13
C ALA A 143 -6.67 -7.31 -4.61
N TYR A 144 -7.57 -6.72 -3.82
CA TYR A 144 -8.75 -7.40 -3.27
C TYR A 144 -9.74 -7.93 -4.33
N ALA A 145 -9.67 -7.49 -5.58
CA ALA A 145 -10.44 -8.06 -6.70
C ALA A 145 -10.31 -9.60 -6.79
N THR A 146 -9.18 -10.14 -6.34
CA THR A 146 -8.89 -11.59 -6.26
C THR A 146 -9.70 -12.34 -5.18
N LEU A 147 -10.24 -11.65 -4.16
CA LEU A 147 -10.92 -12.28 -3.03
C LEU A 147 -12.12 -13.13 -3.46
N SER A 148 -12.16 -14.37 -2.95
CA SER A 148 -13.24 -15.32 -3.23
C SER A 148 -14.59 -14.86 -2.64
N ASN A 149 -15.70 -15.36 -3.19
CA ASN A 149 -17.03 -15.05 -2.64
C ASN A 149 -17.15 -15.50 -1.17
N ASP A 150 -16.60 -16.67 -0.82
CA ASP A 150 -16.64 -17.22 0.54
C ASP A 150 -15.79 -16.42 1.54
N ASP A 151 -14.74 -15.75 1.07
CA ASP A 151 -13.90 -14.87 1.88
C ASP A 151 -14.55 -13.49 2.04
N ILE A 152 -15.19 -12.97 0.99
CA ILE A 152 -16.05 -11.78 1.07
C ILE A 152 -17.22 -11.99 2.04
N HIS A 153 -17.87 -13.16 2.00
CA HIS A 153 -18.95 -13.53 2.90
C HIS A 153 -18.47 -13.60 4.37
N ALA A 154 -17.32 -14.22 4.60
CA ALA A 154 -16.69 -14.27 5.91
C ALA A 154 -16.32 -12.87 6.44
N LEU A 155 -15.69 -12.04 5.60
CA LEU A 155 -15.38 -10.64 5.93
C LEU A 155 -16.66 -9.85 6.28
N TYR A 156 -17.72 -9.96 5.46
CA TYR A 156 -19.00 -9.30 5.73
C TYR A 156 -19.60 -9.76 7.06
N ALA A 157 -19.61 -11.07 7.35
CA ALA A 157 -20.03 -11.62 8.63
C ALA A 157 -19.23 -11.05 9.81
N TYR A 158 -17.91 -10.93 9.67
CA TYR A 158 -17.07 -10.32 10.69
C TYR A 158 -17.37 -8.83 10.90
N PHE A 159 -17.48 -8.03 9.84
CA PHE A 159 -17.78 -6.61 9.99
C PHE A 159 -19.19 -6.36 10.53
N MET A 160 -20.19 -7.18 10.19
CA MET A 160 -21.57 -7.00 10.66
C MET A 160 -21.84 -7.52 12.08
N GLN A 161 -21.06 -8.51 12.57
CA GLN A 161 -21.33 -9.18 13.85
C GLN A 161 -20.14 -9.19 14.84
N GLY A 162 -18.90 -9.15 14.35
CA GLY A 162 -17.68 -9.24 15.15
C GLY A 162 -17.00 -7.91 15.47
N VAL A 163 -17.32 -6.83 14.75
CA VAL A 163 -16.76 -5.48 14.96
C VAL A 163 -17.73 -4.62 15.79
N THR A 164 -17.22 -3.95 16.82
CA THR A 164 -18.02 -3.02 17.64
C THR A 164 -18.44 -1.79 16.82
N PRO A 165 -19.74 -1.40 16.79
CA PRO A 165 -20.19 -0.17 16.14
C PRO A 165 -19.53 1.08 16.75
N VAL A 166 -19.13 2.03 15.90
CA VAL A 166 -18.67 3.36 16.34
C VAL A 166 -19.42 4.42 15.53
N ASP A 167 -20.40 5.06 16.16
CA ASP A 167 -21.22 6.13 15.56
C ASP A 167 -20.53 7.51 15.62
N THR A 168 -19.27 7.57 15.19
CA THR A 168 -18.49 8.82 15.10
C THR A 168 -18.18 9.12 13.63
N PRO A 169 -18.42 10.35 13.14
CA PRO A 169 -18.06 10.76 11.79
C PRO A 169 -16.54 10.89 11.63
N THR A 170 -16.02 10.50 10.47
CA THR A 170 -14.68 10.83 10.01
C THR A 170 -14.69 12.09 9.16
N ALA A 171 -13.59 12.82 9.10
CA ALA A 171 -13.44 13.93 8.15
C ALA A 171 -13.62 13.44 6.70
N ALA A 172 -14.23 14.26 5.85
CA ALA A 172 -14.36 13.93 4.42
C ALA A 172 -13.03 14.13 3.68
N THR A 173 -12.77 13.29 2.68
CA THR A 173 -11.62 13.47 1.78
C THR A 173 -11.88 14.64 0.84
N HIS A 174 -11.04 15.68 0.91
CA HIS A 174 -11.10 16.87 0.06
C HIS A 174 -9.86 16.96 -0.84
N LEU A 175 -9.91 16.32 -2.02
CA LEU A 175 -8.85 16.45 -3.02
C LEU A 175 -8.99 17.73 -3.87
N PRO A 176 -7.89 18.32 -4.36
CA PRO A 176 -7.93 19.49 -5.23
C PRO A 176 -8.48 19.16 -6.63
N PHE A 177 -9.12 20.14 -7.28
CA PHE A 177 -9.55 19.98 -8.68
C PHE A 177 -8.35 19.67 -9.60
N PRO A 178 -8.47 18.70 -10.53
CA PRO A 178 -9.66 17.92 -10.88
C PRO A 178 -9.79 16.56 -10.17
N MET A 179 -8.93 16.23 -9.21
CA MET A 179 -8.89 14.93 -8.52
C MET A 179 -10.14 14.66 -7.68
N ASN A 180 -10.91 15.69 -7.30
CA ASN A 180 -12.22 15.55 -6.68
C ASN A 180 -13.30 14.94 -7.59
N ILE A 181 -13.10 14.88 -8.91
CA ILE A 181 -14.09 14.34 -9.86
C ILE A 181 -14.03 12.81 -9.87
N ARG A 182 -14.85 12.15 -9.03
CA ARG A 182 -14.92 10.68 -8.92
C ARG A 182 -15.29 9.95 -10.22
N LEU A 183 -15.88 10.63 -11.21
CA LEU A 183 -16.10 10.05 -12.55
C LEU A 183 -14.79 9.61 -13.23
N SER A 184 -13.68 10.30 -12.95
CA SER A 184 -12.35 9.90 -13.46
C SER A 184 -11.96 8.47 -13.03
N MET A 185 -12.37 8.04 -11.84
CA MET A 185 -12.08 6.69 -11.33
C MET A 185 -12.85 5.60 -12.07
N ARG A 186 -14.02 5.89 -12.66
CA ARG A 186 -14.70 4.93 -13.54
C ARG A 186 -13.91 4.66 -14.81
N ILE A 187 -13.27 5.70 -15.37
CA ILE A 187 -12.40 5.58 -16.55
C ILE A 187 -11.10 4.86 -16.16
N TRP A 188 -10.51 5.20 -15.01
CA TRP A 188 -9.31 4.56 -14.49
C TRP A 188 -9.53 3.06 -14.23
N ASN A 189 -10.65 2.68 -13.59
CA ASN A 189 -11.01 1.28 -13.37
C ASN A 189 -11.14 0.52 -14.70
N ALA A 190 -11.80 1.11 -15.70
CA ALA A 190 -11.92 0.50 -17.03
C ALA A 190 -10.57 0.31 -17.77
N LEU A 191 -9.49 0.97 -17.34
CA LEU A 191 -8.15 0.83 -17.90
C LEU A 191 -7.22 -0.07 -17.07
N PHE A 192 -7.40 -0.12 -15.74
CA PHE A 192 -6.40 -0.67 -14.81
C PHE A 192 -6.92 -1.64 -13.75
N LEU A 193 -8.24 -1.76 -13.55
CA LEU A 193 -8.79 -2.78 -12.66
C LEU A 193 -8.83 -4.14 -13.39
N ASN A 194 -8.12 -5.13 -12.84
CA ASN A 194 -8.29 -6.52 -13.23
C ASN A 194 -9.35 -7.17 -12.31
N ASP A 195 -10.58 -7.30 -12.79
CA ASP A 195 -11.71 -7.86 -12.04
C ASP A 195 -11.85 -9.38 -12.17
N LYS A 196 -10.85 -10.05 -12.75
CA LYS A 196 -10.84 -11.50 -12.92
C LYS A 196 -10.72 -12.19 -11.56
N PRO A 197 -11.57 -13.20 -11.27
CA PRO A 197 -11.43 -14.02 -10.07
C PRO A 197 -10.05 -14.65 -9.96
N TYR A 198 -9.59 -14.89 -8.73
CA TYR A 198 -8.43 -15.73 -8.50
C TYR A 198 -8.67 -17.15 -9.07
N VAL A 199 -7.72 -17.64 -9.84
CA VAL A 199 -7.67 -19.01 -10.37
C VAL A 199 -6.34 -19.63 -9.92
N THR A 200 -6.39 -20.86 -9.40
CA THR A 200 -5.20 -21.63 -9.04
C THR A 200 -4.40 -22.03 -10.27
N ASP A 201 -3.07 -22.01 -10.18
CA ASP A 201 -2.20 -22.57 -11.19
C ASP A 201 -2.04 -24.08 -10.92
N PRO A 202 -2.52 -24.97 -11.82
CA PRO A 202 -2.45 -26.42 -11.61
C PRO A 202 -1.04 -27.00 -11.77
N SER A 203 -0.05 -26.21 -12.22
CA SER A 203 1.37 -26.61 -12.25
C SER A 203 2.10 -26.35 -10.94
N GLN A 204 1.46 -25.66 -9.99
CA GLN A 204 2.04 -25.22 -8.72
C GLN A 204 1.40 -25.93 -7.53
N SER A 205 2.12 -25.98 -6.40
CA SER A 205 1.60 -26.58 -5.17
C SER A 205 0.41 -25.78 -4.59
N GLU A 206 -0.37 -26.42 -3.73
CA GLU A 206 -1.43 -25.75 -2.97
C GLU A 206 -0.86 -24.61 -2.10
N GLU A 207 0.29 -24.86 -1.46
CA GLU A 207 1.00 -23.87 -0.65
C GLU A 207 1.47 -22.66 -1.48
N TRP A 208 2.06 -22.88 -2.66
CA TRP A 208 2.47 -21.78 -3.54
C TRP A 208 1.26 -20.97 -4.03
N ASN A 209 0.16 -21.64 -4.38
CA ASN A 209 -1.08 -20.98 -4.74
C ASN A 209 -1.67 -20.18 -3.57
N ARG A 210 -1.65 -20.72 -2.34
CA ARG A 210 -2.05 -20.01 -1.13
C ARG A 210 -1.19 -18.78 -0.89
N GLY A 211 0.13 -18.90 -1.08
CA GLY A 211 1.08 -17.79 -1.01
C GLY A 211 0.74 -16.68 -2.00
N ARG A 212 0.50 -17.03 -3.27
CA ARG A 212 0.07 -16.08 -4.30
C ARG A 212 -1.23 -15.38 -3.96
N TYR A 213 -2.24 -16.12 -3.48
CA TYR A 213 -3.54 -15.55 -3.07
C TYR A 213 -3.39 -14.51 -1.95
N LEU A 214 -2.49 -14.77 -1.01
CA LEU A 214 -2.17 -13.83 0.06
C LEU A 214 -1.40 -12.63 -0.49
N VAL A 215 -0.29 -12.84 -1.21
CA VAL A 215 0.61 -11.78 -1.67
C VAL A 215 -0.01 -10.85 -2.71
N ASP A 216 -0.64 -11.40 -3.76
CA ASP A 216 -1.28 -10.60 -4.82
C ASP A 216 -2.64 -10.04 -4.38
N GLY A 217 -3.25 -10.65 -3.37
CA GLY A 217 -4.64 -10.43 -2.97
C GLY A 217 -4.77 -9.83 -1.58
N ALA A 218 -4.88 -10.69 -0.57
CA ALA A 218 -5.21 -10.27 0.80
C ALA A 218 -4.16 -9.33 1.39
N ALA A 219 -2.90 -9.74 1.46
CA ALA A 219 -1.78 -8.96 1.99
C ALA A 219 -1.23 -7.90 1.02
N HIS A 220 -1.76 -7.83 -0.21
CA HIS A 220 -1.60 -6.73 -1.18
C HIS A 220 -0.17 -6.17 -1.35
N CYS A 221 0.85 -7.03 -1.31
CA CYS A 221 2.27 -6.62 -1.23
C CYS A 221 2.70 -5.70 -2.39
N SER A 222 2.16 -5.92 -3.59
CA SER A 222 2.42 -5.07 -4.76
C SER A 222 2.02 -3.61 -4.53
N THR A 223 1.04 -3.35 -3.66
CA THR A 223 0.49 -2.00 -3.52
C THR A 223 1.47 -1.02 -2.88
N CYS A 224 2.32 -1.50 -1.97
CA CYS A 224 3.46 -0.77 -1.44
C CYS A 224 4.74 -0.98 -2.26
N HIS A 225 5.02 -2.20 -2.74
CA HIS A 225 6.32 -2.54 -3.32
C HIS A 225 6.43 -2.38 -4.85
N THR A 226 5.36 -2.03 -5.57
CA THR A 226 5.39 -1.82 -7.03
C THR A 226 5.36 -0.31 -7.36
N PRO A 227 6.30 0.19 -8.19
CA PRO A 227 6.33 1.60 -8.55
C PRO A 227 5.11 2.00 -9.38
N ARG A 228 4.70 3.26 -9.23
CA ARG A 228 3.50 3.80 -9.88
C ARG A 228 3.82 4.53 -11.19
N GLY A 229 2.99 4.32 -12.20
CA GLY A 229 3.03 5.04 -13.47
C GLY A 229 2.43 6.46 -13.37
N VAL A 230 2.43 7.18 -14.51
CA VAL A 230 1.96 8.58 -14.57
C VAL A 230 0.51 8.74 -14.08
N LEU A 231 -0.36 7.75 -14.30
CA LEU A 231 -1.76 7.77 -13.86
C LEU A 231 -1.97 7.05 -12.52
N MET A 232 -0.92 6.88 -11.71
CA MET A 232 -0.91 6.17 -10.40
C MET A 232 -1.24 4.67 -10.46
N GLN A 233 -1.29 4.06 -11.66
CA GLN A 233 -1.41 2.62 -11.83
C GLN A 233 -0.11 1.89 -11.48
N GLU A 234 -0.18 0.63 -11.09
CA GLU A 234 1.01 -0.20 -10.83
C GLU A 234 1.75 -0.54 -12.12
N LYS A 235 3.07 -0.35 -12.13
CA LYS A 235 3.95 -0.81 -13.20
C LYS A 235 4.17 -2.32 -13.08
N GLN A 236 3.32 -3.09 -13.74
CA GLN A 236 3.37 -4.56 -13.73
C GLN A 236 4.72 -5.13 -14.22
N ASP A 237 5.41 -4.40 -15.10
CA ASP A 237 6.77 -4.69 -15.58
C ASP A 237 7.86 -4.54 -14.49
N LEU A 238 7.53 -3.93 -13.35
CA LEU A 238 8.40 -3.72 -12.18
C LEU A 238 7.70 -4.18 -10.90
N SER A 239 6.85 -5.22 -10.96
CA SER A 239 6.10 -5.70 -9.80
C SER A 239 7.04 -6.03 -8.64
N MET A 240 6.77 -5.48 -7.46
CA MET A 240 7.53 -5.67 -6.22
C MET A 240 9.02 -5.21 -6.26
N ALA A 241 9.43 -4.47 -7.31
CA ALA A 241 10.79 -3.97 -7.50
C ALA A 241 11.15 -2.71 -6.67
N GLY A 242 10.27 -2.28 -5.78
CA GLY A 242 10.46 -1.17 -4.85
C GLY A 242 9.77 0.14 -5.30
N ALA A 243 9.23 0.88 -4.33
CA ALA A 243 8.52 2.13 -4.57
C ALA A 243 8.57 3.08 -3.36
N GLN A 244 8.35 4.37 -3.61
CA GLN A 244 8.18 5.35 -2.55
C GLN A 244 6.73 5.33 -2.03
N VAL A 245 6.57 5.23 -0.70
CA VAL A 245 5.28 5.20 0.00
C VAL A 245 5.30 6.28 1.09
N GLY A 246 4.82 7.48 0.73
CA GLY A 246 4.93 8.65 1.60
C GLY A 246 6.41 8.98 1.90
N PRO A 247 6.81 9.23 3.16
CA PRO A 247 8.21 9.48 3.51
C PRO A 247 9.09 8.21 3.44
N TRP A 248 8.50 7.02 3.49
CA TRP A 248 9.23 5.74 3.50
C TRP A 248 9.42 5.20 2.08
N TYR A 249 10.46 4.39 1.89
CA TYR A 249 10.71 3.66 0.65
C TYR A 249 10.48 2.16 0.88
N ALA A 250 9.44 1.60 0.27
CA ALA A 250 9.21 0.17 0.24
C ALA A 250 10.28 -0.47 -0.67
N PRO A 251 11.18 -1.32 -0.13
CA PRO A 251 12.30 -1.87 -0.90
C PRO A 251 11.85 -2.81 -2.02
N ASN A 252 12.74 -3.10 -2.98
CA ASN A 252 12.60 -4.30 -3.80
C ASN A 252 12.57 -5.54 -2.89
N ILE A 253 11.54 -6.39 -3.08
CA ILE A 253 11.33 -7.66 -2.35
C ILE A 253 11.25 -8.87 -3.29
N THR A 254 11.68 -8.74 -4.55
CA THR A 254 11.87 -9.89 -5.42
C THR A 254 13.13 -10.68 -5.03
N PRO A 255 13.31 -11.93 -5.52
CA PRO A 255 14.53 -12.73 -5.30
C PRO A 255 15.83 -12.18 -5.92
N ASP A 256 15.89 -10.91 -6.30
CA ASP A 256 17.14 -10.29 -6.73
C ASP A 256 18.16 -10.26 -5.56
N ALA A 257 19.38 -10.72 -5.81
CA ALA A 257 20.39 -10.91 -4.76
C ALA A 257 21.06 -9.60 -4.29
N THR A 258 21.11 -8.58 -5.16
CA THR A 258 21.82 -7.33 -4.87
C THR A 258 20.90 -6.31 -4.20
N HIS A 259 19.73 -6.10 -4.79
CA HIS A 259 18.77 -5.05 -4.43
C HIS A 259 17.48 -5.61 -3.83
N GLY A 260 17.14 -6.87 -4.08
CA GLY A 260 15.97 -7.56 -3.56
C GLY A 260 16.19 -8.24 -2.20
N ILE A 261 15.55 -9.38 -2.00
CA ILE A 261 15.71 -10.27 -0.82
C ILE A 261 16.32 -11.63 -1.22
N GLY A 262 16.98 -11.74 -2.38
CA GLY A 262 17.54 -13.01 -2.88
C GLY A 262 18.63 -13.65 -2.02
N THR A 263 19.15 -12.93 -1.01
CA THR A 263 20.08 -13.43 0.01
C THR A 263 19.42 -13.77 1.34
N TRP A 264 18.09 -13.79 1.39
CA TRP A 264 17.31 -14.25 2.54
C TRP A 264 16.83 -15.68 2.31
N THR A 265 16.88 -16.52 3.34
CA THR A 265 16.19 -17.82 3.30
C THR A 265 14.68 -17.64 3.50
N GLN A 266 13.90 -18.69 3.20
CA GLN A 266 12.47 -18.69 3.46
C GLN A 266 12.18 -18.48 4.96
N GLU A 267 12.95 -19.12 5.84
CA GLU A 267 12.85 -19.01 7.31
C GLU A 267 13.19 -17.62 7.82
N GLU A 268 14.16 -16.94 7.20
CA GLU A 268 14.50 -15.55 7.51
C GLU A 268 13.35 -14.59 7.13
N LEU A 269 12.71 -14.80 5.98
CA LEU A 269 11.53 -14.05 5.57
C LEU A 269 10.32 -14.34 6.50
N VAL A 270 10.09 -15.59 6.88
CA VAL A 270 9.08 -15.96 7.89
C VAL A 270 9.36 -15.27 9.23
N THR A 271 10.62 -15.25 9.67
CA THR A 271 11.05 -14.59 10.91
C THR A 271 10.80 -13.08 10.83
N TYR A 272 11.14 -12.44 9.70
CA TYR A 272 10.91 -11.02 9.48
C TYR A 272 9.41 -10.68 9.45
N LEU A 273 8.56 -11.48 8.79
CA LEU A 273 7.11 -11.24 8.76
C LEU A 273 6.46 -11.42 10.14
N LYS A 274 6.93 -12.38 10.96
CA LYS A 274 6.39 -12.60 12.31
C LYS A 274 6.87 -11.59 13.37
N THR A 275 8.05 -10.98 13.18
CA THR A 275 8.70 -10.17 14.23
C THR A 275 9.06 -8.74 13.80
N GLY A 276 9.21 -8.48 12.50
CA GLY A 276 9.79 -7.26 11.94
C GLY A 276 11.26 -7.07 12.25
N ARG A 277 11.98 -8.15 12.50
CA ARG A 277 13.40 -8.16 12.88
C ARG A 277 14.12 -9.30 12.17
N LEU A 278 15.20 -8.96 11.50
CA LEU A 278 16.16 -9.92 10.96
C LEU A 278 17.58 -9.41 11.29
N PRO A 279 18.24 -9.97 12.31
CA PRO A 279 19.55 -9.50 12.78
C PRO A 279 20.58 -9.41 11.65
N GLY A 280 21.32 -8.29 11.58
CA GLY A 280 22.31 -8.05 10.54
C GLY A 280 21.75 -7.94 9.12
N LYS A 281 20.43 -7.72 8.95
CA LYS A 281 19.80 -7.54 7.64
C LYS A 281 18.76 -6.39 7.64
N ALA A 282 17.67 -6.50 8.38
CA ALA A 282 16.56 -5.56 8.28
C ALA A 282 15.68 -5.46 9.53
N GLN A 283 15.29 -4.23 9.87
CA GLN A 283 14.31 -3.93 10.90
C GLN A 283 13.11 -3.21 10.29
N ALA A 284 11.89 -3.65 10.63
CA ALA A 284 10.67 -3.00 10.16
C ALA A 284 10.47 -1.64 10.85
N ALA A 285 10.15 -0.63 10.05
CA ALA A 285 9.79 0.72 10.45
C ALA A 285 8.67 1.25 9.53
N GLY A 286 8.06 2.38 9.88
CA GLY A 286 6.97 2.99 9.11
C GLY A 286 5.80 2.03 8.85
N SER A 287 5.20 2.12 7.66
CA SER A 287 4.06 1.29 7.27
C SER A 287 4.34 -0.22 7.28
N MET A 288 5.59 -0.65 7.06
CA MET A 288 5.95 -2.07 7.17
C MET A 288 5.92 -2.54 8.63
N ALA A 289 6.29 -1.69 9.59
CA ALA A 289 6.14 -1.99 11.01
C ALA A 289 4.67 -2.05 11.44
N GLU A 290 3.82 -1.19 10.89
CA GLU A 290 2.36 -1.22 11.11
C GLU A 290 1.77 -2.53 10.59
N ALA A 291 2.04 -2.90 9.33
CA ALA A 291 1.56 -4.14 8.73
C ALA A 291 2.03 -5.40 9.49
N ILE A 292 3.25 -5.43 10.03
CA ILE A 292 3.69 -6.53 10.90
C ILE A 292 2.98 -6.51 12.26
N THR A 293 2.80 -5.33 12.86
CA THR A 293 2.17 -5.16 14.18
C THR A 293 0.67 -5.47 14.16
N HIS A 294 0.01 -5.28 13.01
CA HIS A 294 -1.44 -5.38 12.85
C HIS A 294 -1.92 -6.57 12.02
N SER A 295 -1.11 -7.08 11.08
CA SER A 295 -1.42 -8.23 10.22
C SER A 295 -0.46 -9.40 10.46
N PHE A 296 0.77 -9.34 9.93
CA PHE A 296 1.57 -10.54 9.64
C PHE A 296 1.93 -11.39 10.88
N ARG A 297 2.14 -10.77 12.05
CA ARG A 297 2.45 -11.49 13.30
C ARG A 297 1.31 -12.38 13.84
N TYR A 298 0.09 -12.21 13.32
CA TYR A 298 -1.10 -12.97 13.71
C TYR A 298 -1.52 -14.03 12.69
N LEU A 299 -0.82 -14.12 11.55
CA LEU A 299 -1.06 -15.16 10.56
C LEU A 299 -0.62 -16.53 11.10
N THR A 300 -1.25 -17.58 10.60
CA THR A 300 -0.83 -18.96 10.88
C THR A 300 0.54 -19.24 10.26
N ASP A 301 1.30 -20.15 10.86
CA ASP A 301 2.61 -20.55 10.32
C ASP A 301 2.51 -21.07 8.88
N ALA A 302 1.42 -21.76 8.53
CA ALA A 302 1.15 -22.20 7.17
C ALA A 302 1.03 -21.03 6.18
N ASP A 303 0.29 -19.97 6.53
CA ASP A 303 0.12 -18.80 5.66
C ASP A 303 1.39 -17.96 5.54
N VAL A 304 2.18 -17.80 6.61
CA VAL A 304 3.46 -17.08 6.53
C VAL A 304 4.49 -17.87 5.72
N ASN A 305 4.55 -19.21 5.85
CA ASN A 305 5.38 -20.05 5.00
C ASN A 305 4.93 -20.00 3.54
N ALA A 306 3.62 -20.06 3.27
CA ALA A 306 3.08 -19.93 1.92
C ALA A 306 3.47 -18.59 1.27
N ILE A 307 3.34 -17.48 1.99
CA ILE A 307 3.83 -16.15 1.54
C ILE A 307 5.32 -16.22 1.21
N ALA A 308 6.15 -16.77 2.11
CA ALA A 308 7.60 -16.81 1.92
C ALA A 308 8.03 -17.74 0.77
N LEU A 309 7.36 -18.88 0.59
CA LEU A 309 7.54 -19.79 -0.54
C LEU A 309 7.19 -19.10 -1.86
N TYR A 310 6.06 -18.39 -1.93
CA TYR A 310 5.70 -17.65 -3.13
C TYR A 310 6.71 -16.54 -3.44
N MET A 311 7.07 -15.71 -2.45
CA MET A 311 8.01 -14.60 -2.61
C MET A 311 9.42 -15.02 -3.03
N THR A 312 9.87 -16.23 -2.69
CA THR A 312 11.16 -16.78 -3.14
C THR A 312 11.13 -17.31 -4.58
N HIS A 313 9.93 -17.46 -5.18
CA HIS A 313 9.71 -18.05 -6.51
C HIS A 313 9.14 -17.06 -7.56
N ILE A 314 8.85 -15.81 -7.19
CA ILE A 314 8.48 -14.78 -8.19
C ILE A 314 9.71 -14.37 -9.05
N PRO A 315 9.50 -13.81 -10.25
CA PRO A 315 10.60 -13.31 -11.06
C PRO A 315 11.45 -12.27 -10.32
N ALA A 316 12.76 -12.48 -10.29
CA ALA A 316 13.71 -11.47 -9.82
C ALA A 316 13.71 -10.27 -10.77
N ILE A 317 13.57 -9.06 -10.22
CA ILE A 317 13.66 -7.81 -10.98
C ILE A 317 14.82 -7.00 -10.41
N GLY A 318 15.90 -6.89 -11.20
CA GLY A 318 16.93 -5.89 -10.95
C GLY A 318 16.43 -4.49 -11.31
N ASP A 319 16.91 -3.48 -10.61
CA ASP A 319 16.82 -2.10 -11.05
C ASP A 319 17.65 -1.92 -12.34
N GLY A 320 17.06 -1.31 -13.37
CA GLY A 320 17.67 -1.16 -14.70
C GLY A 320 18.88 -0.22 -14.77
N VAL A 321 19.55 0.05 -13.65
CA VAL A 321 20.72 0.94 -13.52
C VAL A 321 22.00 0.11 -13.66
N THR A 322 22.32 -0.24 -14.91
CA THR A 322 23.63 -0.73 -15.40
C THR A 322 24.15 -2.08 -14.86
N GLN A 323 24.67 -2.90 -15.78
CA GLN A 323 25.45 -4.11 -15.46
C GLN A 323 26.88 -3.79 -14.95
N ASN A 324 27.00 -2.90 -13.96
CA ASN A 324 28.21 -2.79 -13.14
C ASN A 324 27.90 -3.35 -11.75
N SER A 325 27.87 -4.68 -11.71
CA SER A 325 27.67 -5.44 -10.48
C SER A 325 28.75 -5.11 -9.45
N THR A 326 28.40 -4.31 -8.44
CA THR A 326 28.85 -4.60 -7.09
C THR A 326 28.16 -5.89 -6.66
N THR A 327 28.91 -6.99 -6.63
CA THR A 327 28.42 -8.35 -6.34
C THR A 327 27.96 -8.57 -4.89
N SER A 328 28.05 -7.56 -4.04
CA SER A 328 27.60 -7.56 -2.64
C SER A 328 26.11 -7.25 -2.53
N SER A 329 25.38 -8.01 -1.71
CA SER A 329 24.01 -7.67 -1.36
C SER A 329 23.96 -6.34 -0.62
N ARG A 330 22.84 -5.61 -0.67
CA ARG A 330 22.63 -4.45 0.21
C ARG A 330 22.80 -4.80 1.70
N PHE A 331 22.56 -6.05 2.09
CA PHE A 331 22.73 -6.49 3.47
C PHE A 331 24.21 -6.69 3.87
N ASP A 332 25.15 -6.66 2.93
CA ASP A 332 26.59 -6.86 3.17
C ASP A 332 27.38 -5.53 3.20
N GLN A 333 26.70 -4.38 3.11
CA GLN A 333 27.36 -3.08 3.01
C GLN A 333 27.67 -2.44 4.38
N GLY A 334 28.73 -1.65 4.42
CA GLY A 334 29.19 -0.95 5.61
C GLY A 334 30.15 -1.78 6.46
N LYS A 335 30.58 -1.20 7.59
CA LYS A 335 31.38 -1.86 8.62
C LYS A 335 31.39 -1.02 9.90
N ALA A 336 31.84 -1.59 11.02
CA ALA A 336 32.14 -0.83 12.21
C ALA A 336 33.22 0.24 11.92
N SER A 337 32.98 1.48 12.34
CA SER A 337 33.82 2.64 12.01
C SER A 337 33.69 3.73 13.07
N SER A 338 34.76 4.46 13.41
CA SER A 338 34.65 5.57 14.35
C SER A 338 35.70 6.62 14.08
N ASP A 339 35.27 7.86 13.88
CA ASP A 339 36.11 9.05 13.74
C ASP A 339 36.08 9.93 15.00
N LEU A 340 35.53 9.44 16.12
CA LEU A 340 35.32 10.21 17.35
C LEU A 340 36.60 10.95 17.82
N ALA A 341 37.78 10.36 17.60
CA ALA A 341 39.08 10.96 17.91
C ALA A 341 39.41 12.22 17.06
N ALA A 342 38.77 12.40 15.90
CA ALA A 342 38.97 13.53 14.99
C ALA A 342 38.32 14.82 15.48
N PHE A 343 37.28 14.76 16.33
CA PHE A 343 36.57 15.94 16.85
C PHE A 343 36.41 16.00 18.38
N ARG A 344 36.51 14.87 19.11
CA ARG A 344 36.42 14.87 20.58
C ARG A 344 37.56 15.67 21.20
N GLY A 345 37.23 16.52 22.18
CA GLY A 345 38.19 17.41 22.85
C GLY A 345 38.58 18.67 22.08
N LYS A 346 38.05 18.87 20.86
CA LYS A 346 38.14 20.17 20.16
C LYS A 346 37.05 21.12 20.66
N GLY A 347 37.29 22.43 20.55
CA GLY A 347 36.29 23.45 20.85
C GLY A 347 35.05 23.33 19.95
N PHE A 348 33.89 23.76 20.44
CA PHE A 348 32.59 23.56 19.79
C PHE A 348 32.57 23.97 18.31
N GLU A 349 33.09 25.15 17.97
CA GLU A 349 33.15 25.65 16.58
C GLU A 349 34.01 24.75 15.67
N ALA A 350 35.16 24.28 16.16
CA ALA A 350 36.05 23.38 15.42
C ALA A 350 35.50 21.95 15.29
N GLY A 351 34.65 21.53 16.23
CA GLY A 351 33.87 20.29 16.14
C GLY A 351 32.69 20.40 15.16
N MET A 352 31.99 21.54 15.16
CA MET A 352 30.82 21.78 14.31
C MET A 352 31.14 22.29 12.89
N ALA A 353 32.43 22.41 12.56
CA ALA A 353 32.90 22.59 11.18
C ALA A 353 32.30 21.52 10.25
N SER A 354 32.01 21.90 9.00
CA SER A 354 31.22 21.07 8.08
C SER A 354 31.73 19.65 7.87
N SER A 355 33.05 19.43 7.93
CA SER A 355 33.66 18.10 7.80
C SER A 355 33.40 17.15 8.98
N ASN A 356 33.14 17.70 10.17
CA ASN A 356 32.98 16.93 11.43
C ASN A 356 31.55 16.97 11.98
N ARG A 357 30.71 17.88 11.48
CA ARG A 357 29.36 18.17 11.99
C ARG A 357 28.49 16.92 12.16
N GLY A 358 28.48 16.04 11.15
CA GLY A 358 27.69 14.80 11.20
C GLY A 358 28.15 13.84 12.31
N GLY A 359 29.46 13.67 12.50
CA GLY A 359 30.04 12.86 13.56
C GLY A 359 29.77 13.44 14.96
N VAL A 360 29.82 14.77 15.13
CA VAL A 360 29.44 15.43 16.39
C VAL A 360 27.96 15.19 16.71
N ILE A 361 27.05 15.36 15.75
CA ILE A 361 25.61 15.10 15.93
C ILE A 361 25.38 13.63 16.28
N PHE A 362 26.04 12.69 15.59
CA PHE A 362 25.97 11.25 15.86
C PHE A 362 26.45 10.91 17.27
N SER A 363 27.61 11.45 17.68
CA SER A 363 28.17 11.24 19.02
C SER A 363 27.29 11.81 20.13
N ALA A 364 26.52 12.87 19.86
CA ALA A 364 25.66 13.52 20.84
C ALA A 364 24.26 12.87 20.96
N ASN A 365 23.72 12.32 19.86
CA ASN A 365 22.31 11.87 19.80
C ASN A 365 22.12 10.37 19.54
N CYS A 366 23.09 9.68 18.95
CA CYS A 366 22.90 8.32 18.41
C CYS A 366 23.83 7.27 19.03
N ALA A 367 25.08 7.65 19.34
CA ALA A 367 26.13 6.72 19.77
C ALA A 367 25.88 6.06 21.15
N SER A 368 24.96 6.58 21.96
CA SER A 368 24.52 5.95 23.22
C SER A 368 23.70 4.68 22.99
N CYS A 369 23.00 4.58 21.86
CA CYS A 369 22.11 3.47 21.52
C CYS A 369 22.73 2.58 20.43
N HIS A 370 23.20 3.18 19.33
CA HIS A 370 23.84 2.46 18.23
C HIS A 370 25.34 2.19 18.45
N GLY A 371 25.87 2.58 19.61
CA GLY A 371 27.27 2.42 19.98
C GLY A 371 28.23 3.39 19.26
N TYR A 372 29.45 3.50 19.79
CA TYR A 372 30.46 4.47 19.35
C TYR A 372 31.03 4.18 17.95
N ASN A 373 30.83 2.96 17.41
CA ASN A 373 31.27 2.58 16.08
C ASN A 373 30.15 1.98 15.20
N GLY A 374 28.88 2.26 15.57
CA GLY A 374 27.69 1.88 14.81
C GLY A 374 27.28 0.40 14.96
N GLN A 375 27.83 -0.33 15.93
CA GLN A 375 27.59 -1.78 16.09
C GLN A 375 26.23 -2.17 16.68
N GLY A 376 25.49 -1.23 17.27
CA GLY A 376 24.26 -1.52 18.01
C GLY A 376 24.50 -2.13 19.40
N SER A 377 23.47 -2.73 19.98
CA SER A 377 23.56 -3.53 21.21
C SER A 377 23.81 -5.01 20.92
N GLU A 378 24.30 -5.79 21.89
CA GLU A 378 24.62 -7.22 21.68
C GLU A 378 23.38 -8.10 21.43
N ASP A 379 22.26 -7.78 22.08
CA ASP A 379 20.93 -8.34 21.77
C ASP A 379 20.35 -7.80 20.45
N GLY A 380 21.01 -6.78 19.89
CA GLY A 380 20.64 -5.97 18.74
C GLY A 380 19.30 -5.24 18.86
N TYR A 381 18.77 -5.04 20.08
CA TYR A 381 17.59 -4.19 20.34
C TYR A 381 17.76 -2.84 19.63
N TYR A 382 18.90 -2.18 19.84
CA TYR A 382 19.39 -1.15 18.94
C TYR A 382 20.16 -1.82 17.81
N PRO A 383 19.70 -1.74 16.56
CA PRO A 383 20.35 -2.44 15.46
C PRO A 383 21.71 -1.82 15.12
N SER A 384 22.61 -2.67 14.62
CA SER A 384 23.78 -2.24 13.87
C SER A 384 23.39 -1.30 12.73
N LEU A 385 24.21 -0.27 12.50
CA LEU A 385 24.06 0.68 11.39
C LEU A 385 24.78 0.22 10.13
N PHE A 386 25.63 -0.79 10.21
CA PHE A 386 26.15 -1.55 9.06
C PHE A 386 25.45 -2.90 8.94
N HIS A 387 25.46 -3.47 7.74
CA HIS A 387 24.65 -4.64 7.39
C HIS A 387 23.16 -4.39 7.71
N ASN A 388 22.62 -3.26 7.24
CA ASN A 388 21.28 -2.80 7.58
C ASN A 388 20.58 -2.17 6.37
N SER A 389 19.39 -2.66 6.03
CA SER A 389 18.57 -2.18 4.92
C SER A 389 18.27 -0.67 4.93
N ALA A 390 18.24 -0.04 6.11
CA ALA A 390 17.98 1.39 6.23
C ALA A 390 19.17 2.25 5.79
N THR A 391 20.41 1.79 5.98
CA THR A 391 21.65 2.54 5.68
C THR A 391 22.33 2.09 4.38
N ALA A 392 22.02 0.88 3.91
CA ALA A 392 22.63 0.27 2.72
C ALA A 392 21.74 0.26 1.46
N GLY A 393 20.56 0.86 1.52
CA GLY A 393 19.67 0.95 0.37
C GLY A 393 20.26 1.73 -0.82
N ALA A 394 19.71 1.52 -2.02
CA ALA A 394 20.00 2.33 -3.21
C ALA A 394 19.41 3.76 -3.15
N ASN A 395 18.78 4.12 -2.04
CA ASN A 395 18.11 5.39 -1.79
C ASN A 395 18.17 5.69 -0.27
N PRO A 396 18.61 6.89 0.16
CA PRO A 396 18.72 7.25 1.58
C PRO A 396 17.37 7.47 2.29
N ASN A 397 16.23 7.47 1.60
CA ASN A 397 14.92 7.85 2.18
C ASN A 397 14.54 7.08 3.45
N ASN A 398 14.87 5.79 3.57
CA ASN A 398 14.59 5.03 4.79
C ASN A 398 15.46 5.46 5.97
N LEU A 399 16.73 5.83 5.76
CA LEU A 399 17.58 6.45 6.78
C LEU A 399 16.98 7.78 7.23
N LEU A 400 16.59 8.64 6.27
CA LEU A 400 16.01 9.95 6.56
C LEU A 400 14.69 9.84 7.33
N ALA A 401 13.80 8.94 6.91
CA ALA A 401 12.54 8.69 7.59
C ALA A 401 12.75 8.12 9.00
N THR A 402 13.69 7.18 9.16
CA THR A 402 14.06 6.62 10.48
C THR A 402 14.58 7.70 11.44
N ILE A 403 15.42 8.63 10.96
CA ILE A 403 15.89 9.76 11.78
C ILE A 403 14.74 10.74 12.10
N LEU A 404 13.94 11.11 11.10
CA LEU A 404 12.92 12.16 11.25
C LEU A 404 11.68 11.72 12.05
N TYR A 405 11.26 10.46 11.91
CA TYR A 405 10.04 9.92 12.51
C TYR A 405 10.29 8.91 13.63
N GLY A 406 11.51 8.40 13.77
CA GLY A 406 11.85 7.36 14.74
C GLY A 406 11.26 5.99 14.39
N VAL A 407 11.21 5.12 15.38
CA VAL A 407 10.53 3.81 15.34
C VAL A 407 9.82 3.62 16.67
N ASP A 408 8.53 3.31 16.65
CA ASP A 408 7.74 3.02 17.85
C ASP A 408 6.77 1.90 17.51
N ARG A 409 6.93 0.72 18.12
CA ARG A 409 6.03 -0.41 17.92
C ARG A 409 6.08 -1.43 19.06
N GLU A 410 4.92 -2.01 19.35
CA GLU A 410 4.78 -3.13 20.28
C GLU A 410 4.99 -4.48 19.58
N THR A 411 5.89 -5.31 20.11
CA THR A 411 6.14 -6.68 19.61
C THR A 411 5.71 -7.72 20.64
N THR A 412 5.77 -9.02 20.30
CA THR A 412 5.59 -10.10 21.30
C THR A 412 6.69 -10.11 22.36
N SER A 413 7.85 -9.53 22.05
CA SER A 413 9.06 -9.58 22.86
C SER A 413 9.33 -8.25 23.60
N GLY A 414 8.39 -7.30 23.55
CA GLY A 414 8.49 -5.98 24.14
C GLY A 414 8.40 -4.83 23.14
N HIS A 415 8.50 -3.61 23.67
CA HIS A 415 8.44 -2.35 22.93
C HIS A 415 9.75 -2.08 22.19
N VAL A 416 9.70 -1.82 20.88
CA VAL A 416 10.86 -1.45 20.05
C VAL A 416 10.81 0.06 19.80
N PHE A 417 11.81 0.77 20.33
CA PHE A 417 11.83 2.24 20.33
C PHE A 417 13.13 2.84 19.76
N MET A 418 12.96 3.83 18.90
CA MET A 418 13.95 4.83 18.52
C MET A 418 13.26 6.20 18.51
N PRO A 419 13.76 7.20 19.27
CA PRO A 419 13.15 8.51 19.30
C PRO A 419 13.23 9.21 17.93
N SER A 420 12.27 10.10 17.67
CA SER A 420 12.30 10.95 16.49
C SER A 420 13.20 12.18 16.70
N PHE A 421 13.85 12.62 15.62
CA PHE A 421 14.68 13.84 15.57
C PHE A 421 14.16 14.89 14.58
N GLY A 422 12.95 14.67 14.06
CA GLY A 422 12.21 15.65 13.27
C GLY A 422 11.42 16.63 14.14
N SER A 423 10.32 17.14 13.59
CA SER A 423 9.48 18.16 14.22
C SER A 423 8.17 17.59 14.79
N GLN A 424 8.12 16.28 15.03
CA GLN A 424 6.93 15.59 15.57
C GLN A 424 6.83 15.76 17.09
N PRO A 425 5.62 15.68 17.67
CA PRO A 425 5.45 15.60 19.12
C PRO A 425 6.24 14.42 19.71
N GLY A 426 7.00 14.66 20.78
CA GLY A 426 7.86 13.65 21.40
C GLY A 426 9.26 13.51 20.79
N ALA A 427 9.63 14.32 19.79
CA ALA A 427 11.01 14.37 19.30
C ALA A 427 11.98 14.84 20.40
N VAL A 428 13.12 14.15 20.53
CA VAL A 428 14.13 14.45 21.58
C VAL A 428 14.90 15.74 21.26
N THR A 429 15.29 15.90 19.99
CA THR A 429 15.94 17.10 19.46
C THR A 429 15.38 17.36 18.06
N ASN A 430 14.81 18.54 17.81
CA ASN A 430 14.35 18.92 16.47
C ASN A 430 15.56 19.38 15.63
N LEU A 431 16.20 18.44 14.92
CA LEU A 431 17.35 18.73 14.08
C LEU A 431 16.94 19.51 12.81
N SER A 432 17.80 20.43 12.36
CA SER A 432 17.58 21.16 11.11
C SER A 432 17.71 20.24 9.88
N ASN A 433 17.35 20.71 8.69
CA ASN A 433 17.56 19.92 7.48
C ASN A 433 19.05 19.74 7.16
N GLU A 434 19.87 20.72 7.50
CA GLU A 434 21.33 20.71 7.40
C GLU A 434 21.95 19.72 8.40
N ASP A 435 21.43 19.66 9.63
CA ASP A 435 21.89 18.73 10.66
C ASP A 435 21.55 17.28 10.31
N VAL A 436 20.32 17.00 9.87
CA VAL A 436 19.92 15.66 9.42
C VAL A 436 20.68 15.26 8.16
N ALA A 437 20.93 16.17 7.22
CA ALA A 437 21.74 15.88 6.03
C ALA A 437 23.21 15.57 6.42
N ALA A 438 23.83 16.35 7.32
CA ALA A 438 25.17 16.08 7.81
C ALA A 438 25.26 14.73 8.54
N LEU A 439 24.29 14.43 9.42
CA LEU A 439 24.18 13.15 10.13
C LEU A 439 23.99 11.97 9.17
N ALA A 440 23.09 12.10 8.17
CA ALA A 440 22.81 11.04 7.22
C ALA A 440 24.03 10.74 6.33
N ASN A 441 24.71 11.76 5.80
CA ASN A 441 25.95 11.57 5.04
C ASN A 441 27.06 10.91 5.90
N TYR A 442 27.16 11.26 7.18
CA TYR A 442 28.08 10.60 8.11
C TYR A 442 27.74 9.11 8.27
N VAL A 443 26.48 8.78 8.55
CA VAL A 443 26.03 7.38 8.67
C VAL A 443 26.25 6.59 7.38
N LEU A 444 25.94 7.16 6.21
CA LEU A 444 26.17 6.52 4.90
C LEU A 444 27.66 6.29 4.64
N THR A 445 28.52 7.27 4.93
CA THR A 445 29.97 7.19 4.70
C THR A 445 30.66 6.18 5.63
N HIS A 446 30.25 6.12 6.90
CA HIS A 446 30.91 5.29 7.91
C HIS A 446 30.32 3.89 8.04
N TYR A 447 29.00 3.74 7.85
CA TYR A 447 28.26 2.51 8.17
C TYR A 447 27.40 1.97 7.03
N GLY A 448 27.19 2.69 5.93
CA GLY A 448 26.18 2.32 4.92
C GLY A 448 26.67 2.43 3.48
N ASN A 449 25.76 2.82 2.60
CA ASN A 449 26.03 3.02 1.18
C ASN A 449 26.67 4.39 0.93
N SER A 450 28.00 4.45 0.93
CA SER A 450 28.78 5.68 0.70
C SER A 450 28.70 6.25 -0.72
N ALA A 451 28.02 5.57 -1.67
CA ALA A 451 27.70 6.13 -2.97
C ALA A 451 26.48 7.06 -2.94
N GLN A 452 25.68 7.04 -1.87
CA GLN A 452 24.56 7.94 -1.66
C GLN A 452 25.02 9.25 -1.01
N ALA A 453 24.45 10.38 -1.45
CA ALA A 453 24.64 11.68 -0.84
C ALA A 453 23.29 12.32 -0.51
N VAL A 454 23.19 12.97 0.64
CA VAL A 454 21.97 13.62 1.13
C VAL A 454 22.15 15.13 1.15
N THR A 455 21.20 15.87 0.58
CA THR A 455 21.12 17.33 0.70
C THR A 455 20.05 17.75 1.72
N PRO A 456 20.09 18.98 2.25
CA PRO A 456 19.00 19.52 3.07
C PRO A 456 17.65 19.56 2.35
N ALA A 457 17.63 19.60 1.01
CA ALA A 457 16.40 19.56 0.22
C ALA A 457 15.76 18.17 0.25
N ASP A 458 16.55 17.09 0.22
CA ASP A 458 16.04 15.71 0.34
C ASP A 458 15.40 15.49 1.71
N VAL A 459 16.04 15.99 2.77
CA VAL A 459 15.46 15.99 4.13
C VAL A 459 14.14 16.77 4.16
N ALA A 460 14.07 17.93 3.51
CA ALA A 460 12.84 18.72 3.45
C ALA A 460 11.69 17.96 2.75
N VAL A 461 11.98 17.24 1.66
CA VAL A 461 11.00 16.40 0.96
C VAL A 461 10.48 15.28 1.87
N ILE A 462 11.37 14.56 2.56
CA ILE A 462 10.95 13.48 3.48
C ILE A 462 10.17 14.06 4.67
N ARG A 463 10.60 15.18 5.25
CA ARG A 463 9.89 15.89 6.34
C ARG A 463 8.47 16.34 5.93
N GLN A 464 8.24 16.60 4.64
CA GLN A 464 6.94 16.96 4.06
C GLN A 464 6.05 15.73 3.71
N GLY A 465 6.48 14.52 4.06
CA GLY A 465 5.74 13.28 3.78
C GLY A 465 6.13 12.62 2.46
N GLY A 466 7.29 12.96 1.89
CA GLY A 466 7.85 12.34 0.68
C GLY A 466 7.60 13.12 -0.62
N PRO A 467 8.16 12.64 -1.74
CA PRO A 467 8.09 13.32 -3.03
C PRO A 467 6.66 13.41 -3.57
N HIS A 468 6.27 14.60 -4.01
CA HIS A 468 4.97 14.86 -4.61
C HIS A 468 4.93 14.47 -6.09
N SER A 469 3.74 14.08 -6.59
CA SER A 469 3.57 13.77 -8.01
C SER A 469 3.18 15.01 -8.81
N ASN A 470 3.81 15.16 -9.97
CA ASN A 470 3.43 16.18 -10.95
C ASN A 470 2.08 15.90 -11.62
N LEU A 471 1.40 14.78 -11.34
CA LEU A 471 0.11 14.41 -11.92
C LEU A 471 -0.94 15.52 -11.79
N LEU A 472 -1.04 16.21 -10.64
CA LEU A 472 -2.00 17.30 -10.47
C LEU A 472 -1.75 18.45 -11.46
N THR A 473 -0.48 18.85 -11.62
CA THR A 473 -0.03 19.88 -12.55
C THR A 473 -0.25 19.44 -14.00
N MET A 474 0.18 18.23 -14.35
CA MET A 474 0.00 17.64 -15.68
C MET A 474 -1.47 17.55 -16.08
N THR A 475 -2.35 17.12 -15.17
CA THR A 475 -3.79 17.01 -15.45
C THR A 475 -4.41 18.39 -15.67
N ARG A 476 -4.03 19.41 -14.89
CA ARG A 476 -4.50 20.79 -15.08
C ARG A 476 -4.06 21.38 -16.42
N VAL A 477 -2.78 21.16 -16.80
CA VAL A 477 -2.26 21.57 -18.11
C VAL A 477 -2.99 20.84 -19.24
N GLY A 478 -3.20 19.53 -19.11
CA GLY A 478 -3.93 18.72 -20.10
C GLY A 478 -5.38 19.18 -20.31
N ILE A 479 -6.10 19.50 -19.23
CA ILE A 479 -7.45 20.09 -19.32
C ILE A 479 -7.40 21.47 -20.01
N GLY A 480 -6.42 22.31 -19.67
CA GLY A 480 -6.21 23.60 -20.34
C GLY A 480 -6.02 23.46 -21.86
N VAL A 481 -5.11 22.58 -22.29
CA VAL A 481 -4.88 22.28 -23.71
C VAL A 481 -6.14 21.72 -24.37
N GLY A 482 -6.85 20.79 -23.71
CA GLY A 482 -8.12 20.24 -24.21
C GLY A 482 -9.19 21.31 -24.45
N MET A 483 -9.36 22.24 -23.50
CA MET A 483 -10.28 23.37 -23.67
C MET A 483 -9.89 24.27 -24.84
N VAL A 484 -8.60 24.57 -25.02
CA VAL A 484 -8.11 25.34 -26.18
C VAL A 484 -8.42 24.63 -27.50
N VAL A 485 -8.19 23.32 -27.59
CA VAL A 485 -8.52 22.53 -28.79
C VAL A 485 -10.03 22.55 -29.09
N VAL A 486 -10.88 22.39 -28.07
CA VAL A 486 -12.35 22.47 -28.22
C VAL A 486 -12.78 23.86 -28.68
N LEU A 487 -12.22 24.94 -28.12
CA LEU A 487 -12.51 26.32 -28.54
C LEU A 487 -12.06 26.58 -29.98
N ILE A 488 -10.91 26.08 -30.40
CA ILE A 488 -10.43 26.16 -31.80
C ILE A 488 -11.36 25.38 -32.74
N ALA A 489 -11.84 24.19 -32.34
CA ALA A 489 -12.78 23.40 -33.12
C ALA A 489 -14.14 24.11 -33.27
N ILE A 490 -14.71 24.63 -32.18
CA ILE A 490 -15.95 25.41 -32.18
C ILE A 490 -15.79 26.67 -33.04
N GLY A 491 -14.71 27.44 -32.85
CA GLY A 491 -14.41 28.62 -33.67
C GLY A 491 -14.29 28.29 -35.15
N SER A 492 -13.64 27.17 -35.49
CA SER A 492 -13.53 26.67 -36.87
C SER A 492 -14.87 26.28 -37.47
N LEU A 493 -15.75 25.64 -36.70
CA LEU A 493 -17.12 25.28 -37.12
C LEU A 493 -17.98 26.54 -37.33
N LEU A 494 -17.93 27.52 -36.41
CA LEU A 494 -18.63 28.79 -36.54
C LEU A 494 -18.14 29.61 -37.74
N MET A 495 -16.83 29.66 -37.98
CA MET A 495 -16.26 30.29 -39.18
C MET A 495 -16.69 29.60 -40.48
N ARG A 496 -16.74 28.25 -40.50
CA ARG A 496 -17.27 27.48 -41.64
C ARG A 496 -18.75 27.73 -41.87
N GLY A 497 -19.55 27.84 -40.81
CA GLY A 497 -20.97 28.20 -40.88
C GLY A 497 -21.20 29.58 -41.50
N ARG A 498 -20.52 30.61 -40.98
CA ARG A 498 -20.57 31.98 -41.52
C ARG A 498 -20.13 32.06 -42.99
N ARG A 499 -19.06 31.33 -43.38
CA ARG A 499 -18.61 31.26 -44.79
C ARG A 499 -19.61 30.57 -45.72
N LYS A 500 -20.41 29.61 -45.24
CA LYS A 500 -21.51 29.02 -46.01
C LYS A 500 -22.67 30.00 -46.18
N GLN A 501 -23.08 30.70 -45.12
CA GLN A 501 -24.15 31.70 -45.18
C GLN A 501 -23.79 32.86 -46.13
N GLY A 502 -22.58 33.42 -46.02
CA GLY A 502 -22.11 34.48 -46.93
C GLY A 502 -21.88 34.05 -48.39
N ARG A 503 -21.91 32.74 -48.68
CA ARG A 503 -21.92 32.17 -50.05
C ARG A 503 -23.32 31.82 -50.57
N ALA A 504 -24.34 31.87 -49.71
CA ALA A 504 -25.74 31.69 -50.10
C ALA A 504 -26.49 33.03 -50.29
N GLN A 505 -25.82 34.15 -49.97
CA GLN A 505 -26.28 35.53 -50.16
C GLN A 505 -25.54 36.24 -51.31
N ARG A 506 -24.78 35.49 -52.11
CA ARG A 506 -24.13 35.89 -53.37
C ARG A 506 -24.50 34.86 -54.43
#